data_AF-A0AAN8X8C4-F1
#
_entry.id   AF-A0AAN8X8C4-F1
#
_cell.length_a   1.000
_cell.length_b   1.000
_cell.length_c   1.000
_cell.angle_alpha   90.00
_cell.angle_beta   90.00
_cell.angle_gamma   90.00
#
_symmetry.space_group_name_H-M   'P 1'
#
loop_
_entity.id
_entity.type
_entity.pdbx_description
1 polymer ?
#
loop_
_entity_poly.entity_id
_entity_poly.type
_entity_poly.pdbx_seq_one_letter_code
_entity_poly.pdbx_strand_id
1 'polypeptide(L)'
;MELEDAKAKLITKDSMLRKEIAEEEKSIASLRQGLQDKESPLQVAQSRHWTRSFRPGADRCLDQPHYRLKDELDELPQSIEALRERLKNSEDTLEELHRLHEDFSKDVLNREHTISLERRCVTVRSLKPTQEKLQGL
;
A
#
# COMPACT_ATOMS: atom_id res chain seq x y z
N MET A 1 -12.21 -26.22 19.09
CA MET A 1 -10.78 -25.95 19.29
C MET A 1 -10.17 -25.53 17.96
N GLU A 2 -10.22 -26.37 16.93
CA GLU A 2 -9.67 -26.06 15.59
C GLU A 2 -10.22 -24.78 14.92
N LEU A 3 -11.53 -24.51 15.02
CA LEU A 3 -12.13 -23.29 14.44
C LEU A 3 -11.69 -21.99 15.12
N GLU A 4 -11.50 -22.03 16.44
CA GLU A 4 -11.00 -20.88 17.21
C GLU A 4 -9.53 -20.60 16.86
N ASP A 5 -8.71 -21.66 16.74
CA ASP A 5 -7.32 -21.55 16.33
C ASP A 5 -7.20 -21.01 14.90
N ALA A 6 -8.07 -21.44 13.99
CA ALA A 6 -8.15 -20.93 12.63
C ALA A 6 -8.53 -19.43 12.61
N LYS A 7 -9.50 -19.02 13.43
CA LYS A 7 -9.88 -17.61 13.59
C LYS A 7 -8.72 -16.77 14.14
N ALA A 8 -8.04 -17.25 15.18
CA ALA A 8 -6.90 -16.55 15.79
C ALA A 8 -5.77 -16.31 14.77
N LYS A 9 -5.47 -17.32 13.93
CA LYS A 9 -4.49 -17.17 12.83
C LYS A 9 -4.87 -16.08 11.84
N LEU A 10 -6.16 -15.91 11.52
CA LEU A 10 -6.63 -14.87 10.60
C LEU A 10 -6.55 -13.48 11.21
N ILE A 11 -6.90 -13.34 12.50
CA ILE A 11 -6.76 -12.06 13.22
C ILE A 11 -5.31 -11.61 13.21
N THR A 12 -4.37 -12.54 13.45
CA THR A 12 -2.94 -12.23 13.37
C THR A 12 -2.55 -11.75 11.97
N LYS A 13 -3.04 -12.41 10.91
CA LYS A 13 -2.80 -12.00 9.52
C LYS A 13 -3.41 -10.63 9.20
N ASP A 14 -4.65 -10.38 9.61
CA ASP A 14 -5.33 -9.07 9.47
C ASP A 14 -4.51 -7.95 10.14
N SER A 15 -3.99 -8.21 11.34
CA SER A 15 -3.13 -7.27 12.05
C SER A 15 -1.81 -7.00 11.32
N MET A 16 -1.21 -8.03 10.71
CA MET A 16 0.01 -7.87 9.89
C MET A 16 -0.28 -7.03 8.64
N LEU A 17 -1.38 -7.32 7.93
CA LEU A 17 -1.78 -6.57 6.73
C LEU A 17 -2.03 -5.09 7.04
N ARG A 18 -2.68 -4.77 8.15
CA ARG A 18 -2.89 -3.36 8.56
C ARG A 18 -1.57 -2.62 8.79
N LYS A 19 -0.54 -3.29 9.30
CA LYS A 19 0.80 -2.69 9.45
C LYS A 19 1.45 -2.47 8.10
N GLU A 20 1.39 -3.48 7.22
CA GLU A 20 1.95 -3.41 5.88
C GLU A 20 1.30 -2.29 5.05
N ILE A 21 -0.02 -2.13 5.14
CA ILE A 21 -0.76 -1.01 4.54
C ILE A 21 -0.22 0.33 5.05
N ALA A 22 -0.09 0.51 6.37
CA ALA A 22 0.39 1.77 6.94
C ALA A 22 1.85 2.08 6.55
N GLU A 23 2.68 1.04 6.41
CA GLU A 23 4.06 1.18 5.91
C GLU A 23 4.09 1.58 4.43
N GLU A 24 3.23 0.98 3.60
CA GLU A 24 3.13 1.29 2.17
C GLU A 24 2.57 2.70 1.93
N GLU A 25 1.54 3.13 2.68
CA GLU A 25 1.04 4.50 2.63
C GLU A 25 2.13 5.54 2.95
N LYS A 26 3.00 5.23 3.92
CA LYS A 26 4.15 6.07 4.27
C LYS A 26 5.20 6.06 3.15
N SER A 27 5.44 4.92 2.51
CA SER A 27 6.34 4.79 1.35
C SER A 27 5.84 5.68 0.20
N ILE A 28 4.56 5.58 -0.15
CA ILE A 28 3.89 6.42 -1.16
C ILE A 28 4.03 7.90 -0.84
N ALA A 29 3.79 8.32 0.40
CA ALA A 29 3.95 9.72 0.81
C ALA A 29 5.40 10.21 0.61
N SER A 30 6.39 9.38 0.96
CA SER A 30 7.80 9.70 0.75
C SER A 30 8.17 9.76 -0.75
N LEU A 31 7.61 8.88 -1.59
CA LEU A 31 7.84 8.88 -3.03
C LEU A 31 7.25 10.12 -3.69
N ARG A 32 6.04 10.52 -3.30
CA ARG A 32 5.40 11.77 -3.77
C ARG A 32 6.22 13.00 -3.37
N GLN A 33 6.74 13.04 -2.15
CA GLN A 33 7.65 14.12 -1.73
C GLN A 33 8.92 14.14 -2.57
N GLY A 34 9.57 12.98 -2.76
CA GLY A 34 10.78 12.88 -3.58
C GLY A 34 10.56 13.28 -5.05
N LEU A 35 9.36 13.07 -5.58
CA LEU A 35 8.93 13.56 -6.89
C LEU A 35 8.89 15.10 -6.92
N GLN A 36 8.18 15.70 -5.97
CA GLN A 36 8.08 17.16 -5.85
C GLN A 36 9.46 17.82 -5.70
N ASP A 37 10.33 17.22 -4.89
CA ASP A 37 11.69 17.69 -4.62
C ASP A 37 12.57 17.68 -5.88
N LYS A 38 12.26 16.86 -6.89
CA LYS A 38 12.98 16.77 -8.16
C LYS A 38 12.33 17.54 -9.31
N GLU A 39 11.00 17.65 -9.33
CA GLU A 39 10.28 18.41 -10.35
C GLU A 39 10.60 19.92 -10.26
N SER A 40 10.71 20.46 -9.06
CA SER A 40 11.10 21.86 -8.83
C SER A 40 12.47 22.23 -9.43
N PRO A 41 13.59 21.52 -9.11
CA PRO A 41 14.88 21.80 -9.72
C PRO A 41 14.91 21.53 -11.23
N LEU A 42 14.12 20.59 -11.76
CA LEU A 42 14.00 20.38 -13.22
C LEU A 42 13.46 21.63 -13.92
N GLN A 43 12.39 22.25 -13.40
CA GLN A 43 11.82 23.48 -13.98
C GLN A 43 12.82 24.65 -13.94
N VAL A 44 13.57 24.76 -12.84
CA VAL A 44 14.64 25.75 -12.70
C VAL A 44 15.76 25.50 -13.70
N ALA A 45 16.18 24.25 -13.87
CA ALA A 45 17.22 23.86 -14.83
C ALA A 45 16.79 24.18 -16.27
N GLN A 46 15.55 23.86 -16.64
CA GLN A 46 14.97 24.15 -17.95
C GLN A 46 14.96 25.65 -18.23
N SER A 47 14.48 26.46 -17.28
CA SER A 47 14.42 27.92 -17.41
C SER A 47 15.81 28.55 -17.52
N ARG A 48 16.78 28.03 -16.76
CA ARG A 48 18.19 28.46 -16.83
C ARG A 48 18.81 28.10 -18.18
N HIS A 49 18.54 26.90 -18.68
CA HIS A 49 19.09 26.44 -19.96
C HIS A 49 18.52 27.24 -21.12
N TRP A 50 17.20 27.50 -21.10
CA TRP A 50 16.53 28.41 -22.03
C TRP A 50 17.23 29.78 -22.03
N THR A 51 17.31 30.44 -20.88
CA THR A 51 17.96 31.76 -20.74
C THR A 51 19.39 31.78 -21.28
N ARG A 52 20.20 30.74 -21.01
CA ARG A 52 21.58 30.64 -21.52
C ARG A 52 21.65 30.41 -23.04
N SER A 53 20.69 29.66 -23.59
CA SER A 53 20.65 29.32 -25.03
C SER A 53 20.34 30.52 -25.93
N PHE A 54 19.66 31.55 -25.39
CA PHE A 54 19.29 32.77 -26.12
C PHE A 54 20.25 33.96 -25.93
N ARG A 55 21.40 33.77 -25.28
CA ARG A 55 22.38 34.86 -25.13
C ARG A 55 23.00 35.22 -26.49
N PRO A 56 23.03 36.51 -26.88
CA PRO A 56 23.56 36.92 -28.17
C PRO A 56 25.10 36.91 -28.20
N GLY A 57 25.66 36.58 -29.37
CA GLY A 57 27.05 36.84 -29.72
C GLY A 57 28.09 36.28 -28.72
N ALA A 58 28.93 37.18 -28.20
CA ALA A 58 30.06 36.84 -27.32
C ALA A 58 29.64 36.39 -25.90
N ASP A 59 28.38 36.64 -25.49
CA ASP A 59 27.86 36.23 -24.18
C ASP A 59 27.41 34.75 -24.14
N ARG A 60 27.52 34.04 -25.28
CA ARG A 60 27.28 32.61 -25.37
C ARG A 60 28.41 31.83 -24.71
N CYS A 61 28.32 31.70 -23.39
CA CYS A 61 29.27 30.91 -22.60
C CYS A 61 28.92 29.42 -22.66
N LEU A 62 29.61 28.67 -23.52
CA LEU A 62 29.65 27.20 -23.50
C LEU A 62 30.65 26.72 -22.44
N ASP A 63 30.43 27.18 -21.21
CA ASP A 63 31.30 26.96 -20.08
C ASP A 63 30.94 25.68 -19.31
N GLN A 64 31.77 25.30 -18.32
CA GLN A 64 31.51 24.13 -17.50
C GLN A 64 30.10 24.13 -16.87
N PRO A 65 29.57 25.24 -16.31
CA PRO A 65 28.19 25.30 -15.84
C PRO A 65 27.13 25.00 -16.92
N HIS A 66 27.35 25.39 -18.18
CA HIS A 66 26.42 25.06 -19.26
C HIS A 66 26.35 23.55 -19.52
N TYR A 67 27.49 22.86 -19.55
CA TYR A 67 27.53 21.41 -19.74
C TYR A 67 26.91 20.67 -18.54
N ARG A 68 27.23 21.09 -17.31
CA ARG A 68 26.61 20.52 -16.09
C ARG A 68 25.08 20.66 -16.10
N LEU A 69 24.58 21.81 -16.55
CA LEU A 69 23.14 22.05 -16.66
C LEU A 69 22.48 21.13 -17.70
N LYS A 70 23.20 20.79 -18.77
CA LYS A 70 22.73 19.84 -19.77
C LYS A 70 22.69 18.42 -19.19
N ASP A 71 23.75 18.01 -18.49
CA ASP A 71 23.78 16.71 -17.79
C ASP A 71 22.60 16.59 -16.81
N GLU A 72 22.34 17.62 -16.00
CA GLU A 72 21.19 17.66 -15.08
C GLU A 72 19.84 17.53 -15.81
N LEU A 73 19.70 18.14 -16.99
CA LEU A 73 18.50 18.05 -17.82
C LEU A 73 18.32 16.67 -18.46
N ASP A 74 19.39 15.90 -18.62
CA ASP A 74 19.33 14.53 -19.10
C ASP A 74 19.05 13.55 -17.94
N GLU A 75 19.63 13.79 -16.75
CA GLU A 75 19.53 12.91 -15.58
C GLU A 75 18.23 13.09 -14.76
N LEU A 76 17.79 14.33 -14.51
CA LEU A 76 16.62 14.60 -13.67
C LEU A 76 15.32 13.96 -14.22
N PRO A 77 15.01 14.02 -15.53
CA PRO A 77 13.82 13.37 -16.07
C PRO A 77 13.86 11.85 -15.91
N GLN A 78 15.02 11.22 -16.08
CA GLN A 78 15.17 9.77 -15.87
C GLN A 78 14.91 9.39 -14.42
N SER A 79 15.44 10.17 -13.48
CA SER A 79 15.19 9.96 -12.04
C SER A 79 13.73 10.18 -11.67
N ILE A 80 13.06 11.18 -12.27
CA ILE A 80 11.63 11.45 -12.07
C ILE A 80 10.78 10.29 -12.60
N GLU A 81 11.09 9.78 -13.79
CA GLU A 81 10.33 8.67 -14.39
C GLU A 81 10.48 7.38 -13.56
N ALA A 82 11.70 7.07 -13.10
CA ALA A 82 11.92 5.94 -12.19
C ALA A 82 11.14 6.08 -10.87
N LEU A 83 11.01 7.29 -10.33
CA LEU A 83 10.18 7.53 -9.15
C LEU A 83 8.68 7.39 -9.44
N ARG A 84 8.21 7.80 -10.62
CA ARG A 84 6.81 7.63 -11.05
C ARG A 84 6.45 6.16 -11.22
N GLU A 85 7.33 5.39 -11.86
CA GLU A 85 7.15 3.94 -12.00
C GLU A 85 7.07 3.27 -10.63
N ARG A 86 7.99 3.62 -9.73
CA ARG A 86 7.99 3.08 -8.36
C ARG A 86 6.73 3.49 -7.58
N LEU A 87 6.30 4.74 -7.71
CA LEU A 87 5.07 5.23 -7.08
C LEU A 87 3.85 4.45 -7.56
N LYS A 88 3.74 4.24 -8.88
CA LYS A 88 2.65 3.45 -9.46
C LYS A 88 2.65 2.02 -8.92
N ASN A 89 3.80 1.35 -8.90
CA ASN A 89 3.91 -0.01 -8.37
C ASN A 89 3.51 -0.08 -6.89
N SER A 90 3.90 0.92 -6.10
CA SER A 90 3.49 1.06 -4.69
C SER A 90 1.98 1.28 -4.54
N GLU A 91 1.37 2.12 -5.39
CA GLU A 91 -0.08 2.34 -5.41
C GLU A 91 -0.85 1.07 -5.79
N ASP A 92 -0.39 0.34 -6.82
CA ASP A 92 -0.96 -0.96 -7.22
C ASP A 92 -0.86 -1.99 -6.07
N THR A 93 0.29 -2.04 -5.39
CA THR A 93 0.50 -2.92 -4.22
C THR A 93 -0.44 -2.58 -3.08
N LEU A 94 -0.63 -1.28 -2.79
CA LEU A 94 -1.54 -0.82 -1.75
C LEU A 94 -2.99 -1.24 -2.04
N GLU A 95 -3.44 -1.12 -3.30
CA GLU A 95 -4.77 -1.60 -3.70
C GLU A 95 -4.94 -3.11 -3.46
N GLU A 96 -3.93 -3.91 -3.79
CA GLU A 96 -3.94 -5.36 -3.55
C GLU A 96 -4.00 -5.68 -2.05
N LEU A 97 -3.21 -4.99 -1.22
CA LEU A 97 -3.23 -5.15 0.23
C LEU A 97 -4.60 -4.80 0.82
N HIS A 98 -5.25 -3.74 0.33
CA HIS A 98 -6.60 -3.37 0.75
C HIS A 98 -7.63 -4.44 0.40
N ARG A 99 -7.59 -4.99 -0.82
CA ARG A 99 -8.48 -6.09 -1.23
C ARG A 99 -8.30 -7.32 -0.35
N LEU A 100 -7.04 -7.68 -0.09
CA LEU A 100 -6.71 -8.82 0.76
C LEU A 100 -7.18 -8.60 2.20
N HIS A 101 -7.01 -7.39 2.73
CA HIS A 101 -7.49 -6.98 4.06
C HIS A 101 -9.01 -7.12 4.19
N GLU A 102 -9.77 -6.66 3.20
CA GLU A 102 -11.23 -6.81 3.16
C GLU A 102 -11.65 -8.29 3.17
N ASP A 103 -11.00 -9.12 2.37
CA ASP A 103 -11.31 -10.54 2.28
C ASP A 103 -11.02 -11.26 3.59
N PHE A 104 -9.88 -11.00 4.23
CA PHE A 104 -9.58 -11.53 5.56
C PHE A 104 -10.57 -11.05 6.62
N SER A 105 -10.97 -9.77 6.57
CA SER A 105 -11.96 -9.22 7.49
C SER A 105 -13.32 -9.92 7.36
N LYS A 106 -13.79 -10.17 6.12
CA LYS A 106 -15.01 -10.96 5.85
C LYS A 106 -14.88 -12.39 6.39
N ASP A 107 -13.73 -13.01 6.19
CA ASP A 107 -13.43 -14.37 6.65
C ASP A 107 -13.44 -14.51 8.17
N VAL A 108 -12.95 -13.50 8.88
CA VAL A 108 -13.02 -13.43 10.35
C VAL A 108 -14.48 -13.38 10.80
N LEU A 109 -15.30 -12.49 10.21
CA LEU A 109 -16.73 -12.37 10.55
C LEU A 109 -17.50 -13.66 10.26
N ASN A 110 -17.25 -14.30 9.12
CA ASN A 110 -17.90 -15.56 8.76
C ASN A 110 -17.56 -16.69 9.76
N ARG A 111 -16.30 -16.77 10.20
CA ARG A 111 -15.89 -17.73 11.22
C ARG A 111 -16.51 -17.43 12.58
N GLU A 112 -16.58 -16.16 12.98
CA GLU A 112 -17.27 -15.74 14.20
C GLU A 112 -18.74 -16.17 14.21
N HIS A 113 -19.44 -15.95 13.10
CA HIS A 113 -20.82 -16.37 12.94
C HIS A 113 -20.97 -17.89 13.02
N THR A 114 -20.08 -18.64 12.36
CA THR A 114 -20.08 -20.11 12.37
C THR A 114 -19.86 -20.66 13.79
N ILE A 115 -18.86 -20.14 14.51
CA ILE A 115 -18.57 -20.50 15.91
C ILE A 115 -19.78 -20.21 16.81
N SER A 116 -20.42 -19.05 16.62
CA SER A 116 -21.62 -18.67 17.40
C SER A 116 -22.78 -19.65 17.15
N LEU A 117 -23.02 -20.04 15.90
CA LEU A 117 -24.03 -21.05 15.55
C LEU A 117 -23.73 -22.41 16.17
N GLU A 118 -22.48 -22.89 16.10
CA GLU A 118 -22.09 -24.15 16.75
C GLU A 118 -22.38 -24.13 18.25
N ARG A 119 -21.97 -23.06 18.94
CA ARG A 119 -22.23 -22.88 20.38
C ARG A 119 -23.73 -22.95 20.69
N ARG A 120 -24.55 -22.25 19.91
CA ARG A 120 -26.03 -22.29 20.05
C ARG A 120 -26.58 -23.69 19.81
N CYS A 121 -26.14 -24.39 18.78
CA CYS A 121 -26.58 -25.75 18.49
C CYS A 121 -26.24 -26.73 19.61
N VAL A 122 -25.05 -26.63 20.21
CA VAL A 122 -24.66 -27.43 21.38
C VAL A 122 -25.60 -27.17 22.55
N THR A 123 -25.90 -25.90 22.87
CA THR A 123 -26.86 -25.54 23.92
C THR A 123 -28.26 -26.11 23.66
N VAL A 124 -28.77 -26.02 22.43
CA VAL A 124 -30.09 -26.58 22.10
C VAL A 124 -30.10 -28.10 22.20
N ARG A 125 -29.02 -28.77 21.79
CA ARG A 125 -28.89 -30.24 21.90
C ARG A 125 -28.84 -30.70 23.35
N SER A 126 -28.17 -29.96 24.24
CA SER A 126 -28.12 -30.30 25.67
C SER A 126 -29.44 -30.10 26.41
N LEU A 127 -30.37 -29.31 25.85
CA LEU A 127 -31.70 -29.09 26.41
C LEU A 127 -32.74 -30.13 25.97
N LYS A 128 -32.46 -30.92 24.93
CA LYS A 128 -33.37 -32.00 24.51
C LYS A 128 -33.37 -33.10 25.57
N PRO A 129 -34.54 -33.55 26.05
CA PRO A 129 -34.60 -34.66 26.99
C PRO A 129 -33.97 -35.91 26.36
N THR A 130 -33.09 -36.58 27.11
CA THR A 130 -32.52 -37.87 26.72
C THR A 130 -33.65 -38.85 26.46
N GLN A 131 -33.45 -39.79 25.53
CA GLN A 131 -34.48 -40.76 25.13
C GLN A 131 -35.08 -41.52 26.34
N GLU A 132 -34.29 -41.72 27.40
CA GLU A 132 -34.70 -42.26 28.71
C GLU A 132 -35.78 -41.40 29.40
N LYS A 133 -35.60 -40.06 29.44
CA LYS A 133 -36.60 -39.12 29.98
C LYS A 133 -37.86 -38.99 29.13
N LEU A 134 -37.77 -39.30 27.83
CA LEU A 134 -38.93 -39.31 26.93
C LEU A 134 -39.74 -40.61 27.04
N GLN A 135 -39.12 -41.71 27.48
CA GLN A 135 -39.78 -43.01 27.67
C GLN A 135 -40.38 -43.21 29.07
N GLY A 136 -40.24 -42.24 29.97
CA GLY A 136 -40.86 -42.27 31.30
C GLY A 136 -40.22 -43.25 32.28
N LEU A 137 -38.94 -43.59 32.09
CA LEU A 137 -38.11 -44.33 33.05
C LEU A 137 -37.34 -43.38 33.98
#